data_AF-A0A110BFI3-F1
#
_entry.id   AF-A0A110BFI3-F1
#
_cell.length_a   1.000
_cell.length_b   1.000
_cell.length_c   1.000
_cell.angle_alpha   90.00
_cell.angle_beta   90.00
_cell.angle_gamma   90.00
#
_symmetry.space_group_name_H-M   'P 1'
#
loop_
_entity.id
_entity.type
_entity.pdbx_description
1 polymer ?
#
loop_
_entity_poly.entity_id
_entity_poly.type
_entity_poly.pdbx_seq_one_letter_code
_entity_poly.pdbx_strand_id
1 'polypeptide(L)'
;DPHIADRALPSAITGLIPLLVVLVLSFLLHDSLGHLALIIALGGGVLTLMIINYRYFINMQNAITAGTTGALVAIGNTAAVVGFGSIAKSTEAFQVAVEVMTHIPGNELIGAAIAISVIAGLTGSASGGQVIALPLLAPHYIDQGVNPEELHRVVSISSGA
;
A
#
# COMPACT_ATOMS: atom_id res chain seq x y z
N ASP A 1 -15.72 -29.38 -4.88
CA ASP A 1 -14.36 -29.85 -5.20
C ASP A 1 -14.00 -29.35 -6.59
N PRO A 2 -12.99 -28.47 -6.77
CA PRO A 2 -12.64 -28.03 -8.12
C PRO A 2 -11.97 -29.21 -8.83
N HIS A 3 -12.63 -29.75 -9.86
CA HIS A 3 -12.04 -30.75 -10.75
C HIS A 3 -10.69 -30.27 -11.26
N ILE A 4 -9.61 -30.88 -10.74
CA ILE A 4 -8.27 -30.73 -11.29
C ILE A 4 -8.29 -31.45 -12.64
N ALA A 5 -8.64 -30.71 -13.68
CA ALA A 5 -8.48 -31.20 -15.03
C ALA A 5 -6.99 -31.08 -15.39
N ASP A 6 -6.40 -32.19 -15.83
CA ASP A 6 -5.06 -32.21 -16.42
C ASP A 6 -5.07 -31.35 -17.69
N ARG A 7 -4.64 -30.08 -17.56
CA ARG A 7 -4.52 -29.15 -18.68
C ARG A 7 -3.15 -28.50 -18.63
N ALA A 8 -2.59 -28.26 -19.82
CA ALA A 8 -1.36 -27.49 -19.96
C ALA A 8 -1.54 -26.12 -19.30
N LEU A 9 -0.62 -25.74 -18.41
CA LEU A 9 -0.60 -24.43 -17.78
C LEU A 9 -0.02 -23.39 -18.75
N PRO A 10 -0.38 -22.10 -18.62
CA PRO A 10 0.33 -21.04 -19.34
C PRO A 10 1.81 -21.06 -18.98
N SER A 11 2.68 -20.74 -19.94
CA SER A 11 4.12 -20.68 -19.71
C SER A 11 4.46 -19.56 -18.72
N ALA A 12 5.33 -19.85 -17.75
CA ALA A 12 5.69 -18.90 -16.69
C ALA A 12 6.16 -17.53 -17.20
N ILE A 13 6.79 -17.49 -18.39
CA ILE A 13 7.29 -16.28 -19.03
C ILE A 13 6.15 -15.31 -19.40
N THR A 14 4.97 -15.82 -19.73
CA THR A 14 3.82 -14.96 -20.09
C THR A 14 3.29 -14.17 -18.89
N GLY A 15 3.61 -14.58 -17.65
CA GLY A 15 3.33 -13.82 -16.43
C GLY A 15 4.17 -12.55 -16.28
N LEU A 16 5.30 -12.43 -16.98
CA LEU A 16 6.14 -11.21 -16.96
C LEU A 16 5.54 -10.07 -17.80
N ILE A 17 4.73 -10.40 -18.81
CA ILE A 17 4.21 -9.41 -19.76
C ILE A 17 3.27 -8.41 -19.06
N PRO A 18 2.27 -8.82 -18.25
CA PRO A 18 1.44 -7.88 -17.48
C PRO A 18 2.27 -6.98 -16.54
N LEU A 19 3.30 -7.53 -15.90
CA LEU A 19 4.18 -6.77 -15.01
C LEU A 19 4.96 -5.68 -15.77
N LEU A 20 5.50 -6.03 -16.93
CA LEU A 20 6.17 -5.07 -17.81
C LEU A 20 5.19 -3.99 -18.30
N VAL A 21 3.95 -4.35 -18.65
CA VAL A 21 2.93 -3.38 -19.05
C VAL A 21 2.63 -2.40 -17.91
N VAL A 22 2.45 -2.89 -16.68
CA VAL A 22 2.24 -2.01 -15.51
C VAL A 22 3.43 -1.05 -15.34
N LEU A 23 4.66 -1.57 -15.39
CA LEU A 23 5.87 -0.77 -15.19
C LEU A 23 6.01 0.31 -16.27
N VAL A 24 5.87 -0.07 -17.54
CA VAL A 24 6.00 0.83 -18.69
C VAL A 24 4.92 1.90 -18.66
N LEU A 25 3.65 1.52 -18.47
CA LEU A 25 2.56 2.48 -18.37
C LEU A 25 2.74 3.40 -17.17
N SER A 26 3.19 2.88 -16.04
CA SER A 26 3.44 3.69 -14.84
C SER A 26 4.49 4.76 -15.12
N PHE A 27 5.67 4.42 -15.65
CA PHE A 27 6.73 5.40 -15.90
C PHE A 27 6.41 6.37 -17.03
N LEU A 28 5.79 5.91 -18.12
CA LEU A 28 5.46 6.78 -19.26
C LEU A 28 4.37 7.80 -18.93
N LEU A 29 3.40 7.44 -18.10
CA LEU A 29 2.27 8.30 -17.76
C LEU A 29 2.50 9.09 -16.46
N HIS A 30 3.52 8.75 -15.66
CA HIS A 30 3.75 9.37 -14.34
C HIS A 30 3.86 10.89 -14.42
N ASP A 31 4.67 11.41 -15.34
CA ASP A 31 4.95 12.84 -15.47
C ASP A 31 3.69 13.65 -15.84
N SER A 32 2.75 13.05 -16.58
CA SER A 32 1.53 13.72 -17.04
C SER A 32 0.34 13.54 -16.12
N LEU A 33 0.21 12.38 -15.46
CA LEU A 33 -1.03 11.96 -14.79
C LEU A 33 -0.84 11.66 -13.30
N GLY A 34 0.40 11.63 -12.79
CA GLY A 34 0.71 11.36 -11.40
C GLY A 34 0.05 10.08 -10.90
N HIS A 35 -0.78 10.19 -9.85
CA HIS A 35 -1.49 9.05 -9.27
C HIS A 35 -2.47 8.35 -10.23
N LEU A 36 -3.05 9.08 -11.20
CA LEU A 36 -3.96 8.48 -12.19
C LEU A 36 -3.23 7.54 -13.15
N ALA A 37 -1.91 7.71 -13.33
CA ALA A 37 -1.08 6.80 -14.10
C ALA A 37 -1.15 5.36 -13.53
N LEU A 38 -1.24 5.22 -12.20
CA LEU A 38 -1.32 3.90 -11.55
C LEU A 38 -2.62 3.17 -11.87
N ILE A 39 -3.75 3.89 -11.94
CA ILE A 39 -5.05 3.30 -12.30
C ILE A 39 -4.99 2.75 -13.72
N ILE A 40 -4.45 3.54 -14.65
CA ILE A 40 -4.31 3.14 -16.06
C ILE A 40 -3.31 1.98 -16.18
N ALA A 41 -2.19 2.04 -15.48
CA ALA A 41 -1.17 1.00 -15.49
C ALA A 41 -1.71 -0.35 -14.97
N LEU A 42 -2.38 -0.35 -13.82
CA LEU A 42 -3.01 -1.54 -13.24
C LEU A 42 -4.12 -2.07 -14.14
N GLY A 43 -4.97 -1.20 -14.69
CA GLY A 43 -5.98 -1.58 -15.68
C GLY A 43 -5.38 -2.23 -16.91
N GLY A 44 -4.31 -1.65 -17.47
CA GLY A 44 -3.56 -2.21 -18.59
C GLY A 44 -2.94 -3.57 -18.27
N GLY A 45 -2.39 -3.75 -17.07
CA GLY A 45 -1.89 -5.04 -16.58
C GLY A 45 -2.98 -6.10 -16.51
N VAL A 46 -4.14 -5.77 -15.93
CA VAL A 46 -5.30 -6.68 -15.84
C VAL A 46 -5.80 -7.07 -17.24
N LEU A 47 -5.97 -6.09 -18.15
CA LEU A 47 -6.39 -6.35 -19.52
C LEU A 47 -5.39 -7.24 -20.27
N THR A 48 -4.10 -6.98 -20.12
CA THR A 48 -3.03 -7.79 -20.72
C THR A 48 -3.08 -9.23 -20.20
N LEU A 49 -3.27 -9.41 -18.90
CA LEU A 49 -3.41 -10.73 -18.28
C LEU A 49 -4.65 -11.46 -18.83
N MET A 50 -5.78 -10.75 -18.98
CA MET A 50 -7.01 -11.30 -19.55
C MET A 50 -6.83 -11.73 -21.01
N ILE A 51 -6.12 -10.95 -21.82
CA ILE A 51 -5.86 -11.26 -23.24
C ILE A 51 -4.96 -12.49 -23.37
N ILE A 52 -3.84 -12.52 -22.65
CA ILE A 52 -2.85 -13.62 -22.69
C ILE A 52 -3.49 -14.93 -22.20
N ASN A 53 -4.26 -14.86 -21.12
CA ASN A 53 -4.85 -16.06 -20.50
C ASN A 53 -6.27 -16.36 -20.97
N TYR A 54 -6.75 -15.72 -22.04
CA TYR A 54 -8.14 -15.84 -22.49
C TYR A 54 -8.60 -17.30 -22.66
N ARG A 55 -7.71 -18.16 -23.17
CA ARG A 55 -7.98 -19.59 -23.41
C ARG A 55 -7.97 -20.45 -22.13
N TYR A 56 -7.47 -19.93 -21.02
CA TYR A 56 -7.34 -20.65 -19.75
C TYR A 56 -8.45 -20.29 -18.75
N PHE A 57 -9.26 -19.27 -19.02
CA PHE A 57 -10.39 -18.92 -18.15
C PHE A 57 -11.47 -19.99 -18.21
N ILE A 58 -11.82 -20.52 -17.04
CA ILE A 58 -12.90 -21.51 -16.88
C ILE A 58 -14.22 -20.81 -16.57
N ASN A 59 -14.19 -19.83 -15.66
CA ASN A 59 -15.37 -19.08 -15.24
C ASN A 59 -15.00 -17.62 -14.99
N MET A 60 -15.10 -16.80 -16.04
CA MET A 60 -14.75 -15.39 -15.99
C MET A 60 -15.65 -14.59 -15.04
N GLN A 61 -16.95 -14.89 -15.00
CA GLN A 61 -17.89 -14.20 -14.09
C GLN A 61 -17.50 -14.41 -12.62
N ASN A 62 -17.16 -15.64 -12.24
CA ASN A 62 -16.71 -15.92 -10.88
C ASN A 62 -15.38 -15.24 -10.57
N ALA A 63 -14.43 -15.22 -11.53
CA ALA A 63 -13.15 -14.54 -11.34
C ALA A 63 -13.32 -13.04 -11.12
N ILE A 64 -14.15 -12.37 -11.94
CA ILE A 64 -14.47 -10.94 -11.80
C ILE A 64 -15.19 -10.68 -10.47
N THR A 65 -16.17 -11.51 -10.10
CA THR A 65 -16.94 -11.36 -8.85
C THR A 65 -16.04 -11.51 -7.63
N ALA A 66 -15.17 -12.53 -7.62
CA ALA A 66 -14.21 -12.75 -6.54
C ALA A 66 -13.22 -11.59 -6.43
N GLY A 67 -12.66 -11.13 -7.55
CA GLY A 67 -11.75 -9.99 -7.59
C GLY A 67 -12.40 -8.69 -7.08
N THR A 68 -13.62 -8.40 -7.54
CA THR A 68 -14.38 -7.21 -7.12
C THR A 68 -14.71 -7.25 -5.64
N THR A 69 -15.18 -8.39 -5.13
CA THR A 69 -15.51 -8.56 -3.71
C THR A 69 -14.26 -8.41 -2.84
N GLY A 70 -13.14 -9.04 -3.23
CA GLY A 70 -11.87 -8.90 -2.53
C GLY A 70 -11.36 -7.45 -2.52
N ALA A 71 -11.48 -6.74 -3.64
CA ALA A 71 -11.12 -5.33 -3.73
C ALA A 71 -11.99 -4.44 -2.83
N LEU A 72 -13.32 -4.67 -2.81
CA LEU A 72 -14.24 -3.93 -1.94
C LEU A 72 -13.91 -4.14 -0.46
N VAL A 73 -13.60 -5.37 -0.03
CA VAL A 73 -13.20 -5.66 1.35
C VAL A 73 -11.88 -4.96 1.69
N ALA A 74 -10.87 -5.02 0.81
CA ALA A 74 -9.59 -4.37 1.03
C ALA A 74 -9.71 -2.83 1.13
N ILE A 75 -10.49 -2.22 0.24
CA ILE A 75 -10.80 -0.79 0.26
C ILE A 75 -11.56 -0.43 1.53
N GLY A 76 -12.59 -1.20 1.88
CA GLY A 76 -13.41 -1.01 3.07
C GLY A 76 -12.58 -1.02 4.36
N ASN A 77 -11.68 -2.00 4.50
CA ASN A 77 -10.78 -2.09 5.65
C ASN A 77 -9.86 -0.86 5.74
N THR A 78 -9.27 -0.45 4.61
CA THR A 78 -8.39 0.73 4.58
C THR A 78 -9.16 2.00 4.93
N ALA A 79 -10.35 2.18 4.36
CA ALA A 79 -11.21 3.34 4.62
C ALA A 79 -11.67 3.40 6.09
N ALA A 80 -12.06 2.26 6.67
CA ALA A 80 -12.47 2.18 8.07
C ALA A 80 -11.32 2.55 9.02
N VAL A 81 -10.10 2.06 8.76
CA VAL A 81 -8.93 2.37 9.57
C VAL A 81 -8.50 3.82 9.44
N VAL A 82 -8.41 4.36 8.21
CA VAL A 82 -8.09 5.78 8.00
C VAL A 82 -9.16 6.68 8.63
N GLY A 83 -10.44 6.32 8.50
CA GLY A 83 -11.56 7.01 9.13
C GLY A 83 -11.46 7.01 10.66
N PHE A 84 -11.29 5.83 11.28
CA PHE A 84 -11.09 5.71 12.72
C PHE A 84 -9.89 6.54 13.20
N GLY A 85 -8.75 6.39 12.53
CA GLY A 85 -7.52 7.04 12.93
C GLY A 85 -7.55 8.57 12.73
N SER A 86 -8.36 9.09 11.80
CA SER A 86 -8.61 10.53 11.68
C SER A 86 -9.30 11.12 12.92
N ILE A 87 -10.23 10.36 13.53
CA ILE A 87 -10.88 10.73 14.79
C ILE A 87 -9.95 10.49 15.97
N ALA A 88 -9.25 9.36 16.00
CA ALA A 88 -8.30 9.03 17.06
C ALA A 88 -7.21 10.11 17.20
N LYS A 89 -6.70 10.63 16.08
CA LYS A 89 -5.75 11.75 16.03
C LYS A 89 -6.24 13.01 16.75
N SER A 90 -7.55 13.22 16.81
CA SER A 90 -8.15 14.38 17.48
C SER A 90 -8.24 14.21 19.00
N THR A 91 -7.88 13.04 19.54
CA THR A 91 -7.90 12.78 20.98
C THR A 91 -6.60 13.22 21.65
N GLU A 92 -6.70 13.61 22.91
CA GLU A 92 -5.54 14.00 23.73
C GLU A 92 -4.55 12.83 23.90
N ALA A 93 -5.07 11.60 24.10
CA ALA A 93 -4.24 10.41 24.24
C ALA A 93 -3.33 10.16 23.03
N PHE A 94 -3.82 10.44 21.82
CA PHE A 94 -3.01 10.30 20.61
C PHE A 94 -1.90 11.35 20.55
N GLN A 95 -2.18 12.60 20.93
CA GLN A 95 -1.16 13.65 20.98
C GLN A 95 -0.07 13.33 22.00
N VAL A 96 -0.45 12.84 23.18
CA VAL A 96 0.51 12.37 24.20
C VAL A 96 1.37 11.22 23.66
N ALA A 97 0.78 10.26 22.95
CA ALA A 97 1.54 9.17 22.35
C ALA A 97 2.57 9.69 21.33
N VAL A 98 2.18 10.62 20.45
CA VAL A 98 3.10 11.26 19.49
C VAL A 98 4.23 11.98 20.22
N GLU A 99 3.89 12.78 21.24
CA GLU A 99 4.88 13.53 22.03
C GLU A 99 5.90 12.59 22.67
N VAL A 100 5.46 11.54 23.35
CA VAL A 100 6.34 10.53 23.97
C VAL A 100 7.25 9.89 22.92
N MET A 101 6.70 9.52 21.75
CA MET A 101 7.50 8.91 20.68
C MET A 101 8.55 9.86 20.11
N THR A 102 8.23 11.15 19.96
CA THR A 102 9.15 12.17 19.43
C THR A 102 10.26 12.59 20.40
N HIS A 103 10.12 12.28 21.69
CA HIS A 103 11.10 12.57 22.75
C HIS A 103 12.00 11.37 23.09
N ILE A 104 11.86 10.24 22.40
CA ILE A 104 12.75 9.09 22.61
C ILE A 104 14.19 9.50 22.26
N PRO A 105 15.14 9.43 23.21
CA PRO A 105 16.53 9.78 22.94
C PRO A 105 17.18 8.72 22.05
N GLY A 106 18.01 9.15 21.09
CA GLY A 106 18.76 8.24 20.23
C GLY A 106 18.87 8.75 18.79
N ASN A 107 19.13 7.82 17.87
CA ASN A 107 19.14 8.10 16.44
C ASN A 107 17.71 8.41 15.94
N GLU A 108 17.59 9.46 15.14
CA GLU A 108 16.33 10.03 14.67
C GLU A 108 15.56 9.05 13.77
N LEU A 109 16.26 8.28 12.93
CA LEU A 109 15.64 7.25 12.09
C LEU A 109 15.12 6.08 12.93
N ILE A 110 15.83 5.70 13.99
CA ILE A 110 15.36 4.66 14.93
C ILE A 110 14.14 5.17 15.70
N GLY A 111 14.16 6.42 16.17
CA GLY A 111 13.02 7.07 16.79
C GLY A 111 11.80 7.10 15.86
N ALA A 112 11.99 7.49 14.60
CA ALA A 112 10.95 7.50 13.59
C ALA A 112 10.39 6.10 13.30
N ALA A 113 11.25 5.08 13.24
CA ALA A 113 10.86 3.67 13.07
C ALA A 113 9.98 3.16 14.23
N ILE A 114 10.35 3.47 15.47
CA ILE A 114 9.56 3.08 16.64
C ILE A 114 8.24 3.83 16.66
N ALA A 115 8.29 5.14 16.45
CA ALA A 115 7.12 6.01 16.45
C ALA A 115 6.08 5.54 15.42
N ILE A 116 6.51 5.22 14.19
CA ILE A 116 5.61 4.76 13.14
C ILE A 116 5.03 3.38 13.43
N SER A 117 5.80 2.44 13.97
CA SER A 117 5.29 1.10 14.32
C SER A 117 4.26 1.18 15.44
N VAL A 118 4.50 2.01 16.47
CA VAL A 118 3.55 2.22 17.56
C VAL A 118 2.26 2.84 17.03
N ILE A 119 2.34 3.91 16.23
CA ILE A 119 1.14 4.56 15.69
C ILE A 119 0.41 3.64 14.69
N ALA A 120 1.14 2.90 13.85
CA ALA A 120 0.55 1.89 12.97
C ALA A 120 -0.21 0.83 13.79
N GLY A 121 0.35 0.37 14.91
CA GLY A 121 -0.33 -0.50 15.87
C GLY A 121 -1.59 0.11 16.47
N LEU A 122 -1.55 1.38 16.89
CA LEU A 122 -2.72 2.10 17.43
C LEU A 122 -3.83 2.27 16.38
N THR A 123 -3.46 2.46 15.12
CA THR A 123 -4.43 2.57 14.01
C THR A 123 -4.91 1.22 13.50
N GLY A 124 -4.17 0.13 13.78
CA GLY A 124 -4.51 -1.23 13.36
C GLY A 124 -4.21 -1.56 11.89
N SER A 125 -3.50 -0.69 11.16
CA SER A 125 -3.08 -0.94 9.77
C SER A 125 -1.79 -0.20 9.42
N ALA A 126 -0.91 -0.86 8.67
CA ALA A 126 0.32 -0.27 8.13
C ALA A 126 0.06 0.99 7.28
N SER A 127 -0.82 0.86 6.27
CA SER A 127 -1.11 1.94 5.33
C SER A 127 -1.88 3.09 6.00
N GLY A 128 -2.79 2.77 6.93
CA GLY A 128 -3.49 3.77 7.72
C GLY A 128 -2.56 4.51 8.66
N GLY A 129 -1.69 3.78 9.36
CA GLY A 129 -0.68 4.30 10.26
C GLY A 129 0.22 5.32 9.58
N GLN A 130 0.70 5.04 8.38
CA GLN A 130 1.48 6.00 7.59
C GLN A 130 0.71 7.27 7.24
N VAL A 131 -0.52 7.12 6.73
CA VAL A 131 -1.37 8.27 6.34
C VAL A 131 -1.64 9.21 7.52
N ILE A 132 -1.73 8.66 8.74
CA ILE A 132 -2.04 9.43 9.94
C ILE A 132 -0.78 9.99 10.62
N ALA A 133 0.25 9.15 10.76
CA ALA A 133 1.45 9.44 11.53
C ALA A 133 2.47 10.27 10.76
N LEU A 134 2.69 9.97 9.47
CA LEU A 134 3.75 10.61 8.70
C LEU A 134 3.57 12.15 8.64
N PRO A 135 2.37 12.70 8.42
CA PRO A 135 2.16 14.16 8.45
C PRO A 135 2.41 14.81 9.82
N LEU A 136 2.41 14.03 10.91
CA LEU A 136 2.65 14.51 12.27
C LEU A 136 4.11 14.37 12.68
N LEU A 137 4.74 13.25 12.34
CA LEU A 137 6.12 12.94 12.72
C LEU A 137 7.15 13.54 11.76
N ALA A 138 6.84 13.61 10.46
CA ALA A 138 7.83 14.01 9.47
C ALA A 138 8.38 15.42 9.68
N PRO A 139 7.58 16.45 10.01
CA PRO A 139 8.12 17.79 10.28
C PRO A 139 9.17 17.78 11.40
N HIS A 140 8.89 17.08 12.51
CA HIS A 140 9.81 16.99 13.66
C HIS A 140 11.18 16.42 13.28
N TYR A 141 11.20 15.31 12.53
CA TYR A 141 12.46 14.68 12.14
C TYR A 141 13.18 15.44 11.01
N ILE A 142 12.44 16.05 10.08
CA ILE A 142 13.03 16.88 9.03
C ILE A 142 13.69 18.14 9.64
N ASP A 143 13.04 18.75 10.63
CA ASP A 143 13.60 19.92 11.34
C ASP A 143 14.86 19.57 12.12
N GLN A 144 15.02 18.30 12.52
CA GLN A 144 16.25 17.76 13.14
C GLN A 144 17.35 17.42 12.12
N GLY A 145 17.11 17.62 10.82
CA GLY A 145 18.10 17.41 9.75
C GLY A 145 18.05 16.03 9.10
N VAL A 146 17.03 15.22 9.37
CA VAL A 146 16.86 13.91 8.72
C VAL A 146 16.51 14.10 7.24
N ASN A 147 17.18 13.32 6.38
CA ASN A 147 16.86 13.30 4.96
C ASN A 147 15.44 12.75 4.73
N PRO A 148 14.54 13.48 4.04
CA PRO A 148 13.17 13.02 3.77
C PRO A 148 13.10 11.67 3.05
N GLU A 149 14.06 11.35 2.18
CA GLU A 149 14.09 10.09 1.46
C GLU A 149 14.45 8.91 2.38
N GLU A 150 15.38 9.12 3.31
CA GLU A 150 15.73 8.13 4.33
C GLU A 150 14.57 7.90 5.29
N LEU A 151 13.94 9.00 5.74
CA LEU A 151 12.75 8.95 6.59
C LEU A 151 11.62 8.18 5.90
N HIS A 152 11.35 8.47 4.62
CA HIS A 152 10.33 7.77 3.85
C HIS A 152 10.61 6.27 3.73
N ARG A 153 11.87 5.87 3.48
CA ARG A 153 12.27 4.45 3.41
C ARG A 153 12.08 3.75 4.75
N VAL A 154 12.50 4.38 5.85
CA VAL A 154 12.35 3.83 7.20
C VAL A 154 10.88 3.68 7.56
N VAL A 155 10.07 4.70 7.34
CA VAL A 155 8.62 4.65 7.58
C VAL A 155 7.93 3.58 6.72
N SER A 156 8.37 3.42 5.47
CA SER A 156 7.86 2.39 4.56
C SER A 156 8.09 0.97 5.08
N ILE A 157 9.26 0.72 5.67
CA ILE A 157 9.62 -0.59 6.22
C ILE A 157 8.92 -0.82 7.56
N SER A 158 9.00 0.15 8.47
CA SER A 158 8.55 0.02 9.85
C SER A 158 7.03 -0.02 10.01
N SER A 159 6.25 0.55 9.08
CA SER A 159 4.79 0.47 9.14
C SER A 159 4.25 -0.94 8.93
N GLY A 160 5.01 -1.81 8.25
CA GLY A 160 4.60 -3.19 7.96
C GLY A 160 5.05 -4.21 9.01
N ALA A 161 5.79 -3.78 10.04
CA ALA A 161 6.27 -4.60 11.14
C ALA A 161 5.24 -4.68 12.27
#